data_AF-A0A524G8K0-F1
#
_entry.id   AF-A0A524G8K0-F1
#
_cell.length_a   1.000
_cell.length_b   1.000
_cell.length_c   1.000
_cell.angle_alpha   90.00
_cell.angle_beta   90.00
_cell.angle_gamma   90.00
#
_symmetry.space_group_name_H-M   'P 1'
#
loop_
_entity.id
_entity.type
_entity.pdbx_description
1 polymer ?
#
loop_
_entity_poly.entity_id
_entity_poly.type
_entity_poly.pdbx_seq_one_letter_code
_entity_poly.pdbx_strand_id
1 'polypeptide(L)'
;MNDTQSGFEGIGPWIAVASELPCSVIALLLVGQILGASLGGPSGATFGAVLGAIFGFVLGVYGVYKTIGYLEQIEQERQSQTGYMPSMDEIMEDVTFDVENDSSE
;
A
#
# COMPACT_ATOMS: atom_id res chain seq x y z
N MET A 1 16.90 16.51 -27.33
CA MET A 1 16.28 17.33 -26.27
C MET A 1 15.11 16.52 -25.76
N ASN A 2 15.34 15.75 -24.69
CA ASN A 2 14.35 14.89 -24.04
C ASN A 2 13.96 15.57 -22.73
N ASP A 3 12.83 16.25 -22.73
CA ASP A 3 12.18 16.78 -21.53
C ASP A 3 10.69 16.46 -21.68
N THR A 4 10.00 16.13 -20.58
CA THR A 4 8.55 15.84 -20.41
C THR A 4 8.05 14.38 -20.54
N GLN A 5 8.59 13.46 -19.74
CA GLN A 5 7.85 12.24 -19.31
C GLN A 5 7.81 12.01 -17.79
N SER A 6 8.03 13.05 -16.96
CA SER A 6 8.04 12.96 -15.48
C SER A 6 6.75 13.48 -14.80
N GLY A 7 5.57 13.25 -15.39
CA GLY A 7 4.35 13.92 -14.95
C GLY A 7 3.59 13.27 -13.79
N PHE A 8 3.67 11.94 -13.66
CA PHE A 8 2.78 11.16 -12.77
C PHE A 8 3.48 10.11 -11.90
N GLU A 9 4.75 9.82 -12.16
CA GLU A 9 5.57 8.93 -11.33
C GLU A 9 5.78 9.58 -9.96
N GLY A 10 5.06 9.09 -8.95
CA GLY A 10 5.12 9.62 -7.58
C GLY A 10 3.87 10.36 -7.10
N ILE A 11 2.84 10.56 -7.94
CA ILE A 11 1.58 11.17 -7.46
C ILE A 11 0.76 10.21 -6.57
N GLY A 12 0.89 8.89 -6.79
CA GLY A 12 0.17 7.84 -6.07
C GLY A 12 0.34 7.93 -4.54
N PRO A 13 1.58 7.99 -4.02
CA PRO A 13 1.87 8.25 -2.62
C PRO A 13 1.11 9.47 -2.05
N TRP A 14 1.12 10.60 -2.75
CA TRP A 14 0.46 11.82 -2.29
C TRP A 14 -1.06 11.71 -2.27
N ILE A 15 -1.65 10.95 -3.20
CA ILE A 15 -3.09 10.67 -3.21
C ILE A 15 -3.47 9.78 -2.01
N ALA A 16 -2.66 8.77 -1.68
CA ALA A 16 -2.88 7.92 -0.50
C ALA A 16 -2.75 8.74 0.80
N VAL A 17 -1.74 9.62 0.89
CA VAL A 17 -1.60 10.58 2.00
C VAL A 17 -2.84 11.45 2.11
N ALA A 18 -3.35 11.98 1.00
CA ALA A 18 -4.47 12.92 0.98
C ALA A 18 -5.80 12.29 1.43
N SER A 19 -6.01 10.99 1.22
CA SER A 19 -7.24 10.31 1.63
C SER A 19 -7.16 9.70 3.03
N GLU A 20 -6.02 9.11 3.41
CA GLU A 20 -5.89 8.39 4.68
C GLU A 20 -5.63 9.31 5.87
N LEU A 21 -4.80 10.35 5.73
CA LEU A 21 -4.50 11.28 6.81
C LEU A 21 -5.73 11.97 7.41
N PRO A 22 -6.64 12.59 6.63
CA PRO A 22 -7.80 13.24 7.22
C PRO A 22 -8.69 12.22 7.94
N CYS A 23 -8.81 11.00 7.41
CA CYS A 23 -9.62 9.95 8.03
C CYS A 23 -9.06 9.53 9.39
N SER A 24 -7.76 9.21 9.47
CA SER A 24 -7.12 8.76 10.71
C SER A 24 -7.13 9.85 11.79
N VAL A 25 -6.93 11.11 11.39
CA VAL A 25 -6.96 12.27 12.29
C VAL A 25 -8.36 12.48 12.85
N ILE A 26 -9.41 12.49 12.00
CA ILE A 26 -10.79 12.72 12.47
C ILE A 26 -11.25 11.57 13.37
N ALA A 27 -10.95 10.32 13.00
CA ALA A 27 -11.31 9.15 13.80
C ALA A 27 -10.69 9.21 15.20
N LEU A 28 -9.38 9.44 15.31
CA LEU A 28 -8.71 9.47 16.61
C LEU A 28 -8.99 10.76 17.39
N LEU A 29 -9.28 11.88 16.74
CA LEU A 29 -9.78 13.08 17.40
C LEU A 29 -11.10 12.78 18.15
N LEU A 30 -12.07 12.17 17.47
CA LEU A 30 -13.37 11.85 18.07
C LEU A 30 -13.24 10.83 19.21
N VAL A 31 -12.45 9.78 19.00
CA VAL A 31 -12.15 8.77 20.03
C VAL A 31 -11.49 9.43 21.25
N GLY A 32 -10.48 10.27 21.00
CA GLY A 32 -9.78 11.02 22.04
C GLY A 32 -10.72 11.95 22.81
N GLN A 33 -11.62 12.66 22.13
CA GLN A 33 -12.59 13.53 22.76
C GLN A 33 -13.53 12.77 23.71
N ILE A 34 -14.04 11.61 23.27
CA ILE A 34 -14.98 10.79 24.07
C ILE A 34 -14.28 10.19 25.29
N LEU A 35 -13.08 9.65 25.11
CA LEU A 35 -12.25 9.11 26.19
C LEU A 35 -11.88 10.21 27.19
N GLY A 36 -11.42 11.36 26.69
CA GLY A 36 -11.07 12.52 27.50
C GLY A 36 -12.25 13.05 28.30
N ALA A 37 -13.43 13.15 27.67
CA ALA A 37 -14.66 13.56 28.35
C ALA A 37 -15.03 12.61 29.50
N SER A 38 -14.81 11.31 29.31
CA SER A 38 -15.09 10.29 30.31
C SER A 38 -14.14 10.36 31.52
N LEU A 39 -12.90 10.81 31.32
CA LEU A 39 -11.87 10.86 32.36
C LEU A 39 -11.83 12.20 33.12
N GLY A 40 -12.05 13.31 32.42
CA GLY A 40 -11.85 14.66 32.98
C GLY A 40 -12.98 15.64 32.67
N GLY A 41 -14.13 15.15 32.21
CA GLY A 41 -15.26 16.01 31.84
C GLY A 41 -14.90 16.97 30.69
N PRO A 42 -15.42 18.20 30.68
CA PRO A 42 -15.24 19.13 29.56
C PRO A 42 -13.78 19.48 29.26
N SER A 43 -12.93 19.62 30.28
CA SER A 43 -11.50 19.89 30.10
C SER A 43 -10.73 18.65 29.66
N GLY A 44 -11.14 17.47 30.10
CA GLY A 44 -10.61 16.20 29.60
C GLY A 44 -10.92 16.00 28.12
N ALA A 45 -12.10 16.42 27.65
CA ALA A 45 -12.52 16.28 26.25
C ALA A 45 -11.60 17.04 25.28
N THR A 46 -11.18 18.26 25.62
CA THR A 46 -10.27 19.05 24.77
C THR A 46 -8.87 18.46 24.73
N PHE A 47 -8.33 18.06 25.89
CA PHE A 47 -7.03 17.38 25.96
C PHE A 47 -7.04 16.05 25.21
N GLY A 48 -8.10 15.27 25.37
CA GLY A 48 -8.30 14.02 24.67
C GLY A 48 -8.38 14.20 23.16
N ALA A 49 -9.11 15.22 22.68
CA ALA A 49 -9.19 15.54 21.25
C ALA A 49 -7.84 15.94 20.66
N VAL A 50 -7.04 16.75 21.37
CA VAL A 50 -5.70 17.17 20.94
C VAL A 50 -4.76 15.96 20.85
N LEU A 51 -4.73 15.11 21.88
CA LEU A 51 -3.93 13.89 21.87
C LEU A 51 -4.39 12.96 20.74
N GLY A 52 -5.70 12.76 20.59
CA GLY A 52 -6.29 11.97 19.53
C GLY A 52 -5.89 12.44 18.14
N ALA A 53 -5.95 13.75 17.87
CA ALA A 53 -5.52 14.32 16.59
C ALA A 53 -4.03 14.10 16.32
N ILE A 54 -3.16 14.26 17.33
CA ILE A 54 -1.72 14.01 17.20
C ILE A 54 -1.46 12.52 16.88
N PHE A 55 -2.08 11.61 17.63
CA PHE A 55 -1.96 10.17 17.37
C PHE A 55 -2.50 9.80 15.99
N GLY A 56 -3.65 10.36 15.59
CA GLY A 56 -4.23 10.19 14.26
C GLY A 56 -3.31 10.65 13.13
N PHE A 57 -2.63 11.78 13.32
CA PHE A 57 -1.66 12.28 12.36
C PHE A 57 -0.43 11.37 12.27
N VAL A 58 0.18 11.01 13.40
CA VAL A 58 1.38 10.15 13.43
C VAL A 58 1.09 8.77 12.85
N LEU A 59 -0.02 8.14 13.25
CA LEU A 59 -0.41 6.82 12.76
C LEU A 59 -0.82 6.86 11.29
N GLY A 60 -1.48 7.93 10.84
CA GLY A 60 -1.80 8.11 9.43
C GLY A 60 -0.54 8.24 8.57
N VAL A 61 0.40 9.11 8.95
CA VAL A 61 1.67 9.28 8.20
C VAL A 61 2.47 7.99 8.19
N TYR A 62 2.57 7.31 9.34
CA TYR A 62 3.27 6.04 9.45
C TYR A 62 2.60 4.93 8.61
N GLY A 63 1.27 4.87 8.62
CA GLY A 63 0.49 3.93 7.80
C GLY A 63 0.80 4.11 6.33
N VAL A 64 0.69 5.33 5.83
CA VAL A 64 0.97 5.63 4.41
C VAL A 64 2.42 5.33 4.05
N TYR A 65 3.38 5.73 4.89
CA TYR A 65 4.80 5.42 4.69
C TYR A 65 5.04 3.90 4.53
N LYS A 66 4.43 3.10 5.41
CA LYS A 66 4.58 1.64 5.41
C LYS A 66 3.86 0.99 4.23
N THR A 67 2.70 1.51 3.83
CA THR A 67 1.95 1.04 2.65
C THR A 67 2.74 1.30 1.37
N ILE A 68 3.34 2.49 1.21
CA ILE A 68 4.17 2.80 0.03
C ILE A 68 5.36 1.83 -0.06
N GLY A 69 6.09 1.63 1.03
CA GLY A 69 7.23 0.70 1.04
C GLY A 69 6.81 -0.74 0.75
N TYR A 70 5.63 -1.17 1.23
CA TYR A 70 5.09 -2.49 0.92
C TYR A 70 4.71 -2.63 -0.56
N LEU A 71 4.13 -1.59 -1.16
CA LEU A 71 3.76 -1.58 -2.57
C LEU A 71 5.00 -1.65 -3.47
N GLU A 72 6.04 -0.88 -3.13
CA GLU A 72 7.33 -0.88 -3.84
C GLU A 72 7.97 -2.28 -3.80
N GLN A 73 7.89 -2.96 -2.66
CA GLN A 73 8.39 -4.33 -2.52
C GLN A 73 7.63 -5.32 -3.43
N ILE A 74 6.30 -5.22 -3.50
CA ILE A 74 5.48 -6.06 -4.42
C ILE A 74 5.82 -5.76 -5.88
N GLU A 75 5.98 -4.49 -6.23
CA GLU A 75 6.30 -4.07 -7.60
C GLU A 75 7.66 -4.64 -8.03
N GLN A 76 8.67 -4.59 -7.15
CA GLN A 76 9.99 -5.16 -7.41
C GLN A 76 9.95 -6.69 -7.60
N GLU A 77 9.17 -7.41 -6.79
CA GLU A 77 8.95 -8.84 -6.96
C GLU A 77 8.25 -9.14 -8.30
N ARG A 78 7.22 -8.36 -8.66
CA ARG A 78 6.51 -8.53 -9.93
C ARG A 78 7.38 -8.20 -11.14
N GLN A 79 8.23 -7.19 -11.04
CA GLN A 79 9.16 -6.80 -12.10
C GLN A 79 10.23 -7.88 -12.32
N SER A 80 10.64 -8.59 -11.27
CA SER A 80 11.51 -9.76 -11.40
C SER A 80 10.83 -10.94 -12.12
N GLN A 81 9.50 -11.04 -12.06
CA GLN A 81 8.72 -12.09 -12.74
C GLN A 81 8.27 -11.71 -14.15
N THR A 82 8.22 -10.42 -14.49
CA THR A 82 7.74 -9.97 -15.80
C THR A 82 8.89 -9.76 -16.77
N GLY A 83 9.31 -10.87 -17.39
CA GLY A 83 10.29 -10.78 -18.46
C GLY A 83 10.83 -12.11 -18.99
N TYR A 84 10.04 -13.19 -18.99
CA TYR A 84 10.43 -14.34 -19.82
C TYR A 84 10.04 -14.08 -21.26
N MET A 85 10.98 -13.57 -22.05
CA MET A 85 10.93 -13.70 -23.49
C MET A 85 11.79 -14.91 -23.83
N PRO A 86 11.18 -16.05 -24.22
CA PRO A 86 11.94 -17.25 -24.53
C PRO A 86 12.94 -16.96 -25.65
N SER A 87 14.08 -17.62 -25.57
CA SER A 87 15.07 -17.55 -26.64
C SER A 87 14.50 -18.17 -27.92
N MET A 88 14.99 -17.75 -29.10
CA MET A 88 14.43 -18.25 -30.37
C MET A 88 14.59 -19.76 -30.53
N ASP A 89 15.60 -20.35 -29.88
CA ASP A 89 15.87 -21.78 -29.88
C ASP A 89 14.81 -22.57 -29.11
N GLU A 90 14.30 -22.01 -28.02
CA GLU A 90 13.26 -22.61 -27.19
C GLU A 90 11.87 -22.51 -27.82
N ILE A 91 11.65 -21.49 -28.66
CA ILE A 91 10.41 -21.34 -29.45
C ILE A 91 10.34 -22.40 -30.57
N MET A 92 11.50 -22.84 -31.08
CA MET A 92 11.61 -23.83 -32.14
C MET A 92 11.74 -25.27 -31.63
N GLU A 93 11.78 -25.47 -30.32
CA GLU A 93 11.78 -26.81 -29.73
C GLU A 93 10.40 -27.46 -29.92
N ASP A 94 10.37 -28.64 -30.55
CA ASP A 94 9.14 -29.40 -30.75
C ASP A 94 8.63 -29.91 -29.39
N VAL A 95 7.44 -29.47 -28.99
CA VAL A 95 6.83 -29.87 -27.71
C VAL A 95 6.43 -31.34 -27.78
N THR A 96 7.26 -32.23 -27.22
CA THR A 96 6.92 -33.64 -27.05
C THR A 96 6.05 -33.80 -25.81
N PHE A 97 4.75 -34.02 -26.01
CA PHE A 97 3.87 -34.45 -24.93
C PHE A 97 4.09 -35.94 -24.70
N ASP A 98 4.75 -36.30 -23.60
CA ASP A 98 4.77 -37.67 -23.10
C ASP A 98 3.36 -38.00 -22.61
N VAL A 99 2.50 -38.44 -23.53
CA VAL A 99 1.23 -39.08 -23.17
C VAL A 99 1.59 -40.47 -22.68
N GLU A 100 1.78 -40.62 -21.36
CA GLU A 100 1.79 -41.93 -20.71
C GLU A 100 0.48 -42.63 -21.09
N ASN A 101 0.60 -43.56 -22.04
CA ASN A 101 -0.48 -44.40 -22.50
C ASN A 101 -0.78 -45.39 -21.37
N ASP A 102 -1.60 -44.96 -20.43
CA ASP A 102 -2.16 -45.78 -19.35
C ASP A 102 -3.22 -46.73 -19.94
N SER A 103 -2.79 -47.58 -20.88
CA SER A 103 -3.56 -48.72 -21.36
C SER A 103 -3.28 -49.87 -20.41
N SER A 104 -4.05 -49.91 -19.33
CA SER A 104 -4.16 -51.06 -18.43
C SER A 104 -4.68 -52.26 -19.23
N GLU A 105 -3.83 -53.29 -19.37
CA GLU A 105 -4.24 -54.66 -19.71
C GLU A 105 -5.15 -55.27 -18.62
#